data_AF-A0A162MSB9-F1
#
_entry.id   AF-A0A162MSB9-F1
#
_cell.length_a   1.000
_cell.length_b   1.000
_cell.length_c   1.000
_cell.angle_alpha   90.00
_cell.angle_beta   90.00
_cell.angle_gamma   90.00
#
_symmetry.space_group_name_H-M   'P 1'
#
loop_
_entity.id
_entity.type
_entity.pdbx_description
1 polymer ?
#
loop_
_entity_poly.entity_id
_entity_poly.type
_entity_poly.pdbx_seq_one_letter_code
_entity_poly.pdbx_strand_id
1 'polypeptide(L)'
;MKYDCAWLWKRVRRWVSSPDVLLPLLKFLFLSYGPLKCAKSGKALFDKKSWDQAAAVLKTVQLGHVSDPPGGFRLTLYRCIRGTNSLEGGVHQNLIRKFGSFGAGPELANAMLTEYRLRHNLDAGSKDRHAVIHKGHYDPWLVQHIDLLRQKIEFNADVDNIALSVNALEYCGSGEVHGICPLPNEEMAKIGILPSELTASSLPLVDRTIPQLLQDTVFMKVGSTLRTTLGRYKFVAKNQCTKFAVLAVHTMKEKFEFKTIYQAHYNNTRRINFVDFTTKFNRKANENF
;
A
#
# COMPACT_ATOMS: atom_id res chain seq x y z
N MET A 1 31.00 5.78 12.20
CA MET A 1 31.12 6.69 11.04
C MET A 1 29.74 6.78 10.38
N LYS A 2 28.93 7.78 10.74
CA LYS A 2 27.65 8.04 10.08
C LYS A 2 27.97 8.70 8.74
N TYR A 3 27.79 8.00 7.64
CA TYR A 3 28.05 8.55 6.30
C TYR A 3 27.25 9.84 6.12
N ASP A 4 27.91 10.93 5.74
CA ASP A 4 27.24 12.17 5.36
C ASP A 4 26.46 11.93 4.05
N CYS A 5 25.15 11.72 4.18
CA CYS A 5 24.26 11.50 3.05
C CYS A 5 24.31 12.68 2.06
N ALA A 6 24.54 13.91 2.52
CA ALA A 6 24.62 15.07 1.64
C ALA A 6 25.87 15.03 0.77
N TRP A 7 26.99 14.55 1.32
CA TRP A 7 28.22 14.31 0.56
C TRP A 7 28.01 13.29 -0.57
N LEU A 8 27.33 12.17 -0.26
CA LEU A 8 27.07 11.12 -1.24
C LEU A 8 26.10 11.59 -2.34
N TRP A 9 25.07 12.35 -1.96
CA TRP A 9 24.06 12.86 -2.90
C TRP A 9 24.59 13.92 -3.86
N LYS A 10 25.61 14.69 -3.48
CA LYS A 10 26.29 15.65 -4.38
C LYS A 10 27.12 14.96 -5.47
N ARG A 11 27.54 13.72 -5.25
CA ARG A 11 28.54 13.03 -6.10
C ARG A 11 27.97 11.86 -6.90
N VAL A 12 26.86 11.28 -6.46
CA VAL A 12 26.20 10.19 -7.18
C VAL A 12 25.13 10.79 -8.10
N ARG A 13 25.38 10.76 -9.42
CA ARG A 13 24.36 11.06 -10.43
C ARG A 13 23.20 10.06 -10.26
N ARG A 14 21.99 10.58 -10.01
CA ARG A 14 20.77 9.77 -9.82
C ARG A 14 19.99 9.52 -11.10
N TRP A 15 20.55 9.90 -12.23
CA TRP A 15 19.90 9.73 -13.52
C TRP A 15 20.28 8.36 -14.10
N VAL A 16 19.28 7.52 -14.34
CA VAL A 16 19.44 6.26 -15.04
C VAL A 16 19.04 6.47 -16.50
N SER A 17 20.01 6.25 -17.39
CA SER A 17 19.84 6.43 -18.84
C SER A 17 18.73 5.55 -19.42
N SER A 18 18.24 5.91 -20.61
CA SER A 18 17.23 5.15 -21.33
C SER A 18 17.68 3.70 -21.60
N PRO A 19 16.73 2.78 -21.85
CA PRO A 19 17.04 1.38 -22.14
C PRO A 19 18.04 1.21 -23.28
N ASP A 20 17.96 2.06 -24.30
CA ASP A 20 18.81 2.03 -25.49
C ASP A 20 20.29 2.21 -25.16
N VAL A 21 20.60 2.98 -24.11
CA VAL A 21 21.97 3.21 -23.62
C VAL A 21 22.36 2.18 -22.57
N LEU A 22 21.47 1.87 -21.63
CA LEU A 22 21.78 1.03 -20.47
C LEU A 22 21.94 -0.45 -20.83
N LEU A 23 21.12 -0.94 -21.76
CA LEU A 23 21.11 -2.34 -22.17
C LEU A 23 22.43 -2.81 -22.83
N PRO A 24 23.02 -2.11 -23.82
CA PRO A 24 24.30 -2.52 -24.38
C PRO A 24 25.43 -2.45 -23.34
N LEU A 25 25.41 -1.47 -22.45
CA LEU A 25 26.41 -1.34 -21.37
C LEU A 25 26.36 -2.52 -20.40
N LEU A 26 25.16 -2.92 -19.96
CA LEU A 26 25.00 -4.07 -19.07
C LEU A 26 25.33 -5.39 -19.76
N LYS A 27 24.96 -5.56 -21.04
CA LYS A 27 25.39 -6.73 -21.82
C LYS A 27 26.90 -6.82 -21.91
N PHE A 28 27.57 -5.71 -22.22
CA PHE A 28 29.03 -5.65 -22.26
C PHE A 28 29.62 -6.02 -20.89
N LEU A 29 29.12 -5.43 -19.81
CA LEU A 29 29.55 -5.73 -18.44
C LEU A 29 29.42 -7.24 -18.13
N PHE A 30 28.26 -7.84 -18.38
CA PHE A 30 28.04 -9.26 -18.07
C PHE A 30 28.90 -10.19 -18.93
N LEU A 31 29.10 -9.86 -20.20
CA LEU A 31 29.96 -10.65 -21.08
C LEU A 31 31.45 -10.49 -20.76
N SER A 32 31.89 -9.29 -20.34
CA SER A 32 33.28 -9.05 -19.95
C SER A 32 33.65 -9.70 -18.63
N TYR A 33 32.76 -9.61 -17.61
CA TYR A 33 33.07 -10.04 -16.26
C TYR A 33 32.52 -11.42 -15.90
N GLY A 34 31.42 -11.86 -16.51
CA GLY A 34 30.80 -13.15 -16.25
C GLY A 34 31.73 -14.36 -16.41
N PRO A 35 32.54 -14.48 -17.48
CA PRO A 35 33.43 -15.62 -17.69
C PRO A 35 34.75 -15.53 -16.89
N LEU A 36 35.03 -14.39 -16.23
CA LEU A 36 36.28 -14.24 -15.47
C LEU A 36 36.34 -15.25 -14.34
N LYS A 37 37.47 -15.93 -14.23
CA LYS A 37 37.69 -16.92 -13.18
C LYS A 37 38.25 -16.26 -11.94
N CYS A 38 37.72 -16.62 -10.78
CA CYS A 38 38.29 -16.21 -9.51
C CYS A 38 39.70 -16.80 -9.36
N ALA A 39 40.69 -15.95 -9.09
CA ALA A 39 42.09 -16.37 -8.92
C ALA A 39 42.29 -17.42 -7.81
N LYS A 40 41.41 -17.46 -6.80
CA LYS A 40 41.51 -18.41 -5.67
C LYS A 40 40.72 -19.69 -5.88
N SER A 41 39.51 -19.61 -6.42
CA SER A 41 38.61 -20.77 -6.53
C SER A 41 38.59 -21.40 -7.92
N GLY A 42 39.15 -20.74 -8.95
CA GLY A 42 39.12 -21.19 -10.35
C GLY A 42 37.74 -21.19 -11.01
N LYS A 43 36.68 -20.88 -10.26
CA LYS A 43 35.29 -20.83 -10.74
C LYS A 43 35.05 -19.52 -11.49
N ALA A 44 34.19 -19.58 -12.51
CA ALA A 44 33.70 -18.38 -13.18
C ALA A 44 32.93 -17.49 -12.20
N LEU A 45 32.96 -16.18 -12.42
CA LEU A 45 32.24 -15.22 -11.59
C LEU A 45 30.73 -15.47 -11.69
N PHE A 46 30.24 -15.87 -12.86
CA PHE A 46 28.83 -16.17 -13.08
C PHE A 46 28.60 -17.68 -13.19
N ASP A 47 27.89 -18.22 -12.20
CA ASP A 47 27.30 -19.55 -12.26
C ASP A 47 26.03 -19.55 -13.13
N LYS A 48 25.47 -20.72 -13.41
CA LYS A 48 24.20 -20.87 -14.15
C LYS A 48 23.09 -19.98 -13.57
N LYS A 49 22.94 -19.96 -12.24
CA LYS A 49 21.96 -19.11 -11.54
C LYS A 49 22.23 -17.62 -11.73
N SER A 50 23.50 -17.22 -11.74
CA SER A 50 23.90 -15.83 -11.95
C SER A 50 23.59 -15.37 -13.38
N TRP A 51 23.75 -16.25 -14.38
CA TRP A 51 23.34 -16.00 -15.76
C TRP A 51 21.82 -15.86 -15.90
N ASP A 52 21.03 -16.69 -15.22
CA ASP A 52 19.57 -16.56 -15.20
C ASP A 52 19.14 -15.22 -14.57
N GLN A 53 19.80 -14.79 -13.49
CA GLN A 53 19.56 -13.49 -12.87
C GLN A 53 19.98 -12.32 -13.78
N ALA A 54 21.13 -12.43 -14.44
CA ALA A 54 21.59 -11.43 -15.40
C ALA A 54 20.60 -11.26 -16.57
N ALA A 55 20.06 -12.37 -17.08
CA ALA A 55 19.01 -12.33 -18.10
C ALA A 55 17.73 -11.64 -17.61
N ALA A 56 17.32 -11.88 -16.36
CA ALA A 56 16.17 -11.20 -15.76
C ALA A 56 16.41 -9.68 -15.60
N VAL A 57 17.62 -9.27 -15.22
CA VAL A 57 18.02 -7.85 -15.15
C VAL A 57 17.95 -7.21 -16.54
N LEU A 58 18.53 -7.85 -17.56
CA LEU A 58 18.47 -7.35 -18.94
C LEU A 58 17.04 -7.18 -19.44
N LYS A 59 16.16 -8.15 -19.14
CA LYS A 59 14.73 -8.06 -19.49
C LYS A 59 14.05 -6.88 -18.79
N THR A 60 14.37 -6.64 -17.53
CA THR A 60 13.79 -5.54 -16.74
C THR A 60 14.23 -4.18 -17.29
N VAL A 61 15.49 -4.06 -17.71
CA VAL A 61 16.02 -2.86 -18.36
C VAL A 61 15.41 -2.65 -19.73
N GLN A 62 15.26 -3.71 -20.54
CA GLN A 62 14.63 -3.64 -21.86
C GLN A 62 13.19 -3.12 -21.79
N LEU A 63 12.44 -3.48 -20.75
CA LEU A 63 11.09 -3.00 -20.50
C LEU A 63 11.05 -1.54 -19.97
N GLY A 64 12.20 -0.90 -19.75
CA GLY A 64 12.26 0.47 -19.25
C GLY A 64 11.94 0.64 -17.77
N HIS A 65 11.79 -0.44 -17.00
CA HIS A 65 11.42 -0.37 -15.60
C HIS A 65 12.50 0.24 -14.68
N VAL A 66 13.75 0.28 -15.17
CA VAL A 66 14.92 0.78 -14.41
C VAL A 66 15.34 2.18 -14.87
N SER A 67 14.95 2.58 -16.08
CA SER A 67 15.32 3.85 -16.68
C SER A 67 14.42 4.97 -16.20
N ASP A 68 14.96 6.16 -16.03
CA ASP A 68 14.15 7.33 -15.72
C ASP A 68 13.29 7.72 -16.95
N PRO A 69 12.06 8.20 -16.74
CA PRO A 69 11.18 8.59 -17.85
C PRO A 69 11.76 9.79 -18.63
N PRO A 70 11.51 9.87 -19.96
CA PRO A 70 11.97 10.98 -20.78
C PRO A 70 11.29 12.28 -20.33
N GLY A 71 12.09 13.33 -20.08
CA GLY A 71 11.59 14.63 -19.62
C GLY A 71 12.32 15.21 -18.42
N GLY A 72 13.16 14.44 -17.72
CA GLY A 72 14.27 14.92 -16.86
C GLY A 72 13.97 15.88 -15.70
N PHE A 73 12.76 16.40 -15.55
CA PHE A 73 12.47 17.47 -14.61
C PHE A 73 11.04 17.34 -14.06
N ARG A 74 10.96 17.24 -12.73
CA ARG A 74 9.80 17.50 -11.86
C ARG A 74 8.71 16.43 -11.75
N LEU A 75 8.73 15.33 -12.49
CA LEU A 75 7.98 14.16 -12.06
C LEU A 75 8.80 13.46 -10.99
N THR A 76 8.18 13.27 -9.83
CA THR A 76 8.71 12.59 -8.64
C THR A 76 9.67 11.49 -9.09
N LEU A 77 10.98 11.72 -8.90
CA LEU A 77 11.96 10.65 -8.81
C LEU A 77 11.32 9.69 -7.82
N TYR A 78 10.69 8.62 -8.32
CA TYR A 78 10.15 7.56 -7.49
C TYR A 78 11.38 7.04 -6.79
N ARG A 79 11.67 7.59 -5.61
CA ARG A 79 12.68 7.05 -4.73
C ARG A 79 12.22 5.62 -4.58
N CYS A 80 13.01 4.69 -5.10
CA CYS A 80 12.78 3.29 -4.78
C CYS A 80 13.02 3.17 -3.27
N ILE A 81 11.96 3.28 -2.48
CA ILE A 81 11.97 3.08 -1.02
C ILE A 81 11.63 1.61 -0.70
N ARG A 82 11.64 0.70 -1.68
CA ARG A 82 11.42 -0.72 -1.40
C ARG A 82 12.60 -1.26 -0.59
N GLY A 83 12.36 -1.63 0.67
CA GLY A 83 13.33 -2.29 1.54
C GLY A 83 14.28 -1.36 2.31
N THR A 84 13.95 -0.08 2.52
CA THR A 84 14.76 0.77 3.41
C THR A 84 14.29 0.69 4.86
N ASN A 85 15.25 0.76 5.80
CA ASN A 85 15.02 0.89 7.25
C ASN A 85 14.01 2.02 7.60
N SER A 86 13.84 3.01 6.74
CA SER A 86 12.84 4.08 6.91
C SER A 86 11.39 3.58 6.87
N LEU A 87 11.07 2.54 6.08
CA LEU A 87 9.72 1.94 6.10
C LEU A 87 9.59 0.92 7.24
N GLU A 88 10.57 0.02 7.41
CA GLU A 88 10.50 -1.03 8.44
C GLU A 88 10.64 -0.48 9.88
N GLY A 89 11.66 0.33 10.13
CA GLY A 89 11.89 0.96 11.43
C GLY A 89 11.09 2.25 11.64
N GLY A 90 10.82 3.01 10.57
CA GLY A 90 10.12 4.30 10.68
C GLY A 90 8.60 4.17 10.67
N VAL A 91 8.03 3.35 9.79
CA VAL A 91 6.56 3.24 9.63
C VAL A 91 6.03 1.97 10.29
N HIS A 92 6.55 0.81 9.93
CA HIS A 92 6.01 -0.48 10.38
C HIS A 92 6.17 -0.65 11.89
N GLN A 93 7.37 -0.42 12.44
CA GLN A 93 7.60 -0.56 13.87
C GLN A 93 6.74 0.41 14.71
N ASN A 94 6.56 1.64 14.23
CA ASN A 94 5.71 2.63 14.90
C ASN A 94 4.22 2.26 14.83
N LEU A 95 3.76 1.72 13.70
CA LEU A 95 2.40 1.21 13.58
C LEU A 95 2.16 0.03 14.53
N ILE A 96 3.07 -0.95 14.57
CA ILE A 96 2.95 -2.12 15.46
C ILE A 96 2.89 -1.70 16.93
N ARG A 97 3.79 -0.81 17.37
CA ARG A 97 3.81 -0.32 18.75
C ARG A 97 2.50 0.38 19.12
N LYS A 98 2.00 1.26 18.26
CA LYS A 98 0.76 2.01 18.51
C LYS A 98 -0.46 1.09 18.47
N PHE A 99 -0.62 0.25 17.46
CA PHE A 99 -1.77 -0.65 17.37
C PHE A 99 -1.81 -1.67 18.50
N GLY A 100 -0.65 -2.19 18.91
CA GLY A 100 -0.53 -3.10 20.04
C GLY A 100 -0.97 -2.47 21.36
N SER A 101 -0.53 -1.23 21.65
CA SER A 101 -0.89 -0.54 22.90
C SER A 101 -2.36 -0.16 22.99
N PHE A 102 -3.00 0.18 21.87
CA PHE A 102 -4.42 0.57 21.85
C PHE A 102 -5.40 -0.59 21.76
N GLY A 103 -4.91 -1.84 21.62
CA GLY A 103 -5.79 -2.99 21.34
C GLY A 103 -6.63 -2.76 20.08
N ALA A 104 -6.04 -2.12 19.06
CA ALA A 104 -6.77 -1.59 17.92
C ALA A 104 -7.46 -2.71 17.13
N GLY A 105 -8.79 -2.63 17.04
CA GLY A 105 -9.57 -3.45 16.13
C GLY A 105 -9.35 -3.07 14.66
N PRO A 106 -9.85 -3.87 13.71
CA PRO A 106 -9.70 -3.60 12.27
C PRO A 106 -10.26 -2.23 11.86
N GLU A 107 -11.34 -1.78 12.50
CA GLU A 107 -11.95 -0.46 12.28
C GLU A 107 -10.99 0.68 12.66
N LEU A 108 -10.49 0.65 13.90
CA LEU A 108 -9.57 1.67 14.40
C LEU A 108 -8.26 1.66 13.61
N ALA A 109 -7.76 0.47 13.27
CA ALA A 109 -6.57 0.33 12.44
C ALA A 109 -6.77 0.97 11.06
N ASN A 110 -7.90 0.72 10.40
CA ASN A 110 -8.21 1.31 9.11
C ASN A 110 -8.32 2.84 9.19
N ALA A 111 -8.99 3.37 10.21
CA ALA A 111 -9.13 4.81 10.44
C ALA A 111 -7.77 5.49 10.64
N MET A 112 -6.93 4.95 11.54
CA MET A 112 -5.60 5.50 11.82
C MET A 112 -4.66 5.44 10.60
N LEU A 113 -4.72 4.37 9.80
CA LEU A 113 -3.92 4.27 8.57
C LEU A 113 -4.37 5.26 7.49
N THR A 114 -5.68 5.52 7.40
CA THR A 114 -6.23 6.53 6.49
C THR A 114 -5.79 7.93 6.90
N GLU A 115 -5.87 8.25 8.19
CA GLU A 115 -5.37 9.52 8.71
C GLU A 115 -3.86 9.67 8.47
N TYR A 116 -3.06 8.64 8.77
CA TYR A 116 -1.63 8.65 8.52
C TYR A 116 -1.31 8.91 7.04
N ARG A 117 -2.02 8.23 6.11
CA ARG A 117 -1.85 8.43 4.67
C ARG A 117 -2.15 9.86 4.26
N LEU A 118 -3.26 10.44 4.73
CA LEU A 118 -3.62 11.82 4.43
C LEU A 118 -2.49 12.79 4.84
N ARG A 119 -2.06 12.70 6.10
CA ARG A 119 -1.02 13.58 6.64
C ARG A 119 0.32 13.40 5.91
N HIS A 120 0.73 12.14 5.74
CA HIS A 120 1.98 11.81 5.05
C HIS A 120 1.98 12.32 3.60
N ASN A 121 0.88 12.13 2.86
CA ASN A 121 0.77 12.58 1.48
C ASN A 121 0.76 14.11 1.37
N LEU A 122 0.16 14.81 2.33
CA LEU A 122 0.20 16.27 2.39
C LEU A 122 1.60 16.79 2.69
N ASP A 123 2.31 16.21 3.66
CA ASP A 123 3.68 16.57 4.00
C ASP A 123 4.65 16.31 2.84
N ALA A 124 4.58 15.10 2.27
CA ALA A 124 5.41 14.70 1.14
C ALA A 124 5.08 15.53 -0.10
N GLY A 125 3.80 15.74 -0.40
CA GLY A 125 3.34 16.55 -1.52
C GLY A 125 3.81 18.00 -1.41
N SER A 126 3.66 18.61 -0.22
CA SER A 126 4.12 19.97 0.06
C SER A 126 5.62 20.11 -0.16
N LYS A 127 6.39 19.20 0.43
CA LYS A 127 7.85 19.22 0.36
C LYS A 127 8.38 18.91 -1.04
N ASP A 128 7.83 17.90 -1.71
CA ASP A 128 8.39 17.40 -2.96
C ASP A 128 7.90 18.20 -4.18
N ARG A 129 6.66 18.72 -4.17
CA ARG A 129 6.12 19.53 -5.28
C ARG A 129 6.45 21.01 -5.15
N HIS A 130 6.35 21.55 -3.95
CA HIS A 130 6.46 22.98 -3.70
C HIS A 130 7.75 23.38 -2.97
N ALA A 131 8.57 22.42 -2.51
CA ALA A 131 9.77 22.67 -1.71
C ALA A 131 9.49 23.43 -0.39
N VAL A 132 8.23 23.40 0.08
CA VAL A 132 7.80 24.07 1.31
C VAL A 132 7.34 23.02 2.33
N ILE A 133 7.60 23.27 3.61
CA ILE A 133 7.11 22.42 4.70
C ILE A 133 5.63 22.72 4.89
N HIS A 134 4.80 21.67 4.93
CA HIS A 134 3.38 21.83 5.22
C HIS A 134 3.20 22.53 6.58
N LYS A 135 2.48 23.65 6.58
CA LYS A 135 2.10 24.40 7.77
C LYS A 135 0.58 24.56 7.74
N GLY A 136 -0.10 24.20 8.82
CA GLY A 136 -1.55 24.31 8.94
C GLY A 136 -2.23 23.01 9.35
N HIS A 137 -3.52 22.94 9.09
CA HIS A 137 -4.36 21.80 9.42
C HIS A 137 -4.40 20.79 8.26
N TYR A 138 -4.38 19.50 8.57
CA TYR A 138 -4.35 18.42 7.56
C TYR A 138 -5.70 18.08 6.95
N ASP A 139 -6.78 18.63 7.48
CA ASP A 139 -8.11 18.52 6.87
C ASP A 139 -8.25 19.55 5.75
N PRO A 140 -8.18 19.14 4.46
CA PRO A 140 -8.22 20.06 3.34
C PRO A 140 -9.59 20.74 3.22
N TRP A 141 -10.66 20.09 3.68
CA TRP A 141 -12.01 20.65 3.61
C TRP A 141 -12.21 21.74 4.65
N LEU A 142 -11.73 21.53 5.87
CA LEU A 142 -11.78 22.56 6.92
C LEU A 142 -11.00 23.81 6.52
N VAL A 143 -9.80 23.63 5.96
CA VAL A 143 -8.97 24.73 5.46
C VAL A 143 -9.70 25.52 4.37
N GLN A 144 -10.31 24.82 3.40
CA GLN A 144 -11.10 25.46 2.34
C GLN A 144 -12.31 26.23 2.86
N HIS A 145 -13.01 25.72 3.88
CA HIS A 145 -14.13 26.44 4.51
C HIS A 145 -13.67 27.71 5.21
N ILE A 146 -12.54 27.65 5.93
CA ILE A 146 -11.94 28.82 6.57
C ILE A 146 -11.57 29.87 5.51
N ASP A 147 -11.01 29.45 4.38
CA ASP A 147 -10.64 30.36 3.30
C ASP A 147 -11.89 31.00 2.63
N LEU A 148 -12.98 30.24 2.45
CA LEU A 148 -14.26 30.80 1.99
C LEU A 148 -14.84 31.81 2.98
N LEU A 149 -14.74 31.54 4.29
CA LEU A 149 -15.21 32.48 5.31
C LEU A 149 -14.36 33.76 5.30
N ARG A 150 -13.03 33.64 5.15
CA ARG A 150 -12.11 34.78 5.01
C ARG A 150 -12.46 35.66 3.81
N GLN A 151 -12.76 35.05 2.66
CA GLN A 151 -13.19 35.78 1.47
C GLN A 151 -14.49 36.56 1.72
N LYS A 152 -15.46 35.97 2.43
CA LYS A 152 -16.73 36.64 2.76
C LYS A 152 -16.57 37.85 3.67
N ILE A 153 -15.55 37.85 4.53
CA ILE A 153 -15.27 38.98 5.44
C ILE A 153 -14.20 39.93 4.88
N GLU A 154 -13.82 39.77 3.60
CA GLU A 154 -12.78 40.56 2.92
C GLU A 154 -11.43 40.58 3.65
N PHE A 155 -11.13 39.52 4.40
CA PHE A 155 -9.90 39.42 5.18
C PHE A 155 -8.74 38.93 4.31
N ASN A 156 -7.99 39.89 3.76
CA ASN A 156 -6.72 39.64 3.06
C ASN A 156 -5.61 39.33 4.07
N ALA A 157 -5.49 38.06 4.46
CA ALA A 157 -4.26 37.56 5.06
C ALA A 157 -3.28 37.12 3.97
N ASP A 158 -2.01 37.44 4.18
CA ASP A 158 -0.91 36.89 3.40
C ASP A 158 -0.76 35.42 3.80
N VAL A 159 -1.24 34.51 2.95
CA VAL A 159 -1.24 33.07 3.27
C VAL A 159 -0.27 32.35 2.36
N ASP A 160 0.96 32.20 2.86
CA ASP A 160 1.92 31.15 2.49
C ASP A 160 1.41 29.73 2.85
N ASN A 161 0.08 29.53 2.82
CA ASN A 161 -0.49 28.21 2.96
C ASN A 161 -0.43 27.55 1.58
N ILE A 162 0.34 26.47 1.50
CA ILE A 162 0.28 25.48 0.43
C ILE A 162 -1.07 24.73 0.45
N ALA A 163 -2.13 25.34 0.97
CA ALA A 163 -3.48 24.95 0.63
C ALA A 163 -3.53 25.14 -0.87
N LEU A 164 -3.45 24.00 -1.56
CA LEU A 164 -3.19 23.87 -2.96
C LEU A 164 -4.02 24.90 -3.73
N SER A 165 -3.52 25.39 -4.84
CA SER A 165 -4.29 26.18 -5.82
C SER A 165 -5.48 25.41 -6.43
N VAL A 166 -5.99 24.42 -5.73
CA VAL A 166 -7.00 23.44 -6.09
C VAL A 166 -8.03 23.44 -4.98
N ASN A 167 -9.28 23.72 -5.34
CA ASN A 167 -10.40 23.75 -4.43
C ASN A 167 -10.67 22.36 -3.86
N ALA A 168 -10.47 22.16 -2.55
CA ALA A 168 -10.71 20.86 -1.91
C ALA A 168 -12.17 20.40 -1.98
N LEU A 169 -13.11 21.34 -2.19
CA LEU A 169 -14.51 21.00 -2.43
C LEU A 169 -14.67 20.29 -3.79
N GLU A 170 -13.83 20.54 -4.78
CA GLU A 170 -13.93 19.88 -6.08
C GLU A 170 -13.35 18.45 -6.09
N TYR A 171 -12.83 17.98 -4.96
CA TYR A 171 -12.30 16.63 -4.86
C TYR A 171 -13.39 15.57 -5.08
N CYS A 172 -13.19 14.74 -6.10
CA CYS A 172 -13.99 13.56 -6.34
C CYS A 172 -13.32 12.32 -5.73
N GLY A 173 -14.13 11.40 -5.19
CA GLY A 173 -13.61 10.10 -4.71
C GLY A 173 -12.92 9.32 -5.83
N SER A 174 -11.69 8.86 -5.58
CA SER A 174 -10.98 7.98 -6.51
C SER A 174 -11.55 6.56 -6.47
N GLY A 175 -11.34 5.78 -7.53
CA GLY A 175 -11.65 4.34 -7.54
C GLY A 175 -10.66 3.48 -6.75
N GLU A 176 -9.62 4.09 -6.17
CA GLU A 176 -8.57 3.38 -5.44
C GLU A 176 -9.04 3.01 -4.04
N VAL A 177 -9.09 1.70 -3.77
CA VAL A 177 -9.43 1.19 -2.44
C VAL A 177 -8.17 0.96 -1.63
N HIS A 178 -8.24 1.31 -0.35
CA HIS A 178 -7.11 1.48 0.54
C HIS A 178 -7.41 0.84 1.90
N GLY A 179 -6.47 0.07 2.45
CA GLY A 179 -6.67 -0.60 3.75
C GLY A 179 -7.14 -2.05 3.57
N ILE A 180 -8.34 -2.38 4.07
CA ILE A 180 -8.94 -3.70 3.81
C ILE A 180 -9.52 -3.68 2.40
N CYS A 181 -8.85 -4.35 1.47
CA CYS A 181 -9.24 -4.38 0.07
C CYS A 181 -10.27 -5.48 -0.22
N PRO A 182 -11.19 -5.26 -1.17
CA PRO A 182 -12.10 -6.29 -1.64
C PRO A 182 -11.32 -7.43 -2.29
N LEU A 183 -11.79 -8.65 -2.09
CA LEU A 183 -11.22 -9.82 -2.75
C LEU A 183 -11.73 -9.91 -4.20
N PRO A 184 -10.89 -10.26 -5.18
CA PRO A 184 -11.33 -10.44 -6.55
C PRO A 184 -12.33 -11.61 -6.67
N ASN A 185 -13.46 -11.37 -7.36
CA ASN A 185 -14.52 -12.37 -7.55
C ASN A 185 -14.00 -13.68 -8.17
N GLU A 186 -13.08 -13.58 -9.14
CA GLU A 186 -12.47 -14.74 -9.79
C GLU A 186 -11.68 -15.61 -8.81
N GLU A 187 -10.90 -15.00 -7.92
CA GLU A 187 -10.12 -15.72 -6.92
C GLU A 187 -11.03 -16.32 -5.86
N MET A 188 -12.07 -15.60 -5.44
CA MET A 188 -13.07 -16.10 -4.50
C MET A 188 -13.78 -17.35 -5.04
N ALA A 189 -14.17 -17.34 -6.31
CA ALA A 189 -14.81 -18.48 -6.97
C ALA A 189 -13.88 -19.71 -7.03
N LYS A 190 -12.58 -19.51 -7.31
CA LYS A 190 -11.58 -20.61 -7.37
C LYS A 190 -11.43 -21.34 -6.05
N ILE A 191 -11.52 -20.63 -4.92
CA ILE A 191 -11.28 -21.17 -3.57
C ILE A 191 -12.57 -21.38 -2.75
N GLY A 192 -13.74 -21.14 -3.34
CA GLY A 192 -15.04 -21.38 -2.70
C GLY A 192 -15.43 -20.40 -1.59
N ILE A 193 -14.94 -19.15 -1.63
CA ILE A 193 -15.40 -18.09 -0.72
C ILE A 193 -16.67 -17.48 -1.28
N LEU A 194 -17.72 -17.43 -0.45
CA LEU A 194 -18.98 -16.82 -0.85
C LEU A 194 -18.89 -15.29 -0.86
N PRO A 195 -19.31 -14.62 -1.94
CA PRO A 195 -19.44 -13.18 -1.97
C PRO A 195 -20.51 -12.70 -0.98
N SER A 196 -20.39 -11.46 -0.54
CA SER A 196 -21.42 -10.84 0.29
C SER A 196 -22.76 -10.81 -0.47
N GLU A 197 -23.85 -11.17 0.19
CA GLU A 197 -25.22 -11.04 -0.35
C GLU A 197 -25.69 -9.58 -0.45
N LEU A 198 -24.91 -8.64 0.11
CA LEU A 198 -25.06 -7.22 -0.13
C LEU A 198 -24.71 -6.94 -1.61
N THR A 199 -25.72 -7.08 -2.47
CA THR A 199 -25.71 -6.70 -3.88
C THR A 199 -24.91 -5.43 -4.10
N ALA A 200 -24.12 -5.40 -5.18
CA ALA A 200 -23.32 -4.27 -5.64
C ALA A 200 -24.08 -2.92 -5.75
N SER A 201 -25.41 -2.90 -5.59
CA SER A 201 -26.24 -1.70 -5.44
C SER A 201 -26.21 -1.05 -4.04
N SER A 202 -25.50 -1.61 -3.06
CA SER A 202 -25.39 -1.04 -1.70
C SER A 202 -23.97 -0.91 -1.15
N LEU A 203 -22.95 -0.94 -2.00
CA LEU A 203 -21.98 0.13 -1.82
C LEU A 203 -22.85 1.37 -2.01
N PRO A 204 -22.98 2.29 -1.04
CA PRO A 204 -23.41 3.58 -1.48
C PRO A 204 -22.41 3.88 -2.61
N LEU A 205 -22.92 4.11 -3.83
CA LEU A 205 -22.46 5.29 -4.51
C LEU A 205 -22.65 6.35 -3.44
N VAL A 206 -21.67 6.50 -2.53
CA VAL A 206 -21.67 7.57 -1.53
C VAL A 206 -21.81 8.71 -2.48
N ASP A 207 -22.97 9.35 -2.43
CA ASP A 207 -23.29 10.44 -3.31
C ASP A 207 -22.02 11.29 -3.29
N ARG A 208 -21.28 11.29 -4.41
CA ARG A 208 -19.89 11.77 -4.41
C ARG A 208 -19.87 13.29 -4.27
N THR A 209 -21.02 13.86 -3.90
CA THR A 209 -21.19 15.17 -3.35
C THR A 209 -20.51 15.19 -1.97
N ILE A 210 -19.43 15.95 -1.96
CA ILE A 210 -18.80 16.74 -0.90
C ILE A 210 -19.56 16.82 0.45
N PRO A 211 -20.89 17.09 0.55
CA PRO A 211 -21.56 17.25 1.84
C PRO A 211 -21.53 16.01 2.75
N GLN A 212 -21.53 14.80 2.21
CA GLN A 212 -21.57 13.59 3.05
C GLN A 212 -20.18 13.18 3.55
N LEU A 213 -19.15 13.40 2.74
CA LEU A 213 -17.74 13.34 3.16
C LEU A 213 -17.42 14.40 4.21
N LEU A 214 -17.93 15.64 4.05
CA LEU A 214 -17.80 16.72 5.03
C LEU A 214 -18.41 16.37 6.39
N GLN A 215 -19.53 15.64 6.43
CA GLN A 215 -20.12 15.21 7.71
C GLN A 215 -19.23 14.19 8.45
N ASP A 216 -18.43 13.42 7.72
CA ASP A 216 -17.52 12.41 8.27
C ASP A 216 -16.09 12.95 8.55
N THR A 217 -15.68 14.06 7.91
CA THR A 217 -14.35 14.66 8.06
C THR A 217 -14.33 15.92 8.95
N VAL A 218 -15.29 16.84 8.80
CA VAL A 218 -15.35 18.09 9.59
C VAL A 218 -15.63 17.79 11.06
N PHE A 219 -16.45 16.78 11.30
CA PHE A 219 -16.42 16.08 12.57
C PHE A 219 -15.51 14.90 12.34
N MET A 220 -14.27 14.96 12.84
CA MET A 220 -13.65 13.76 13.37
C MET A 220 -14.61 13.21 14.43
N LYS A 221 -15.62 12.47 13.96
CA LYS A 221 -16.47 11.61 14.73
C LYS A 221 -15.61 10.39 15.08
N VAL A 222 -14.47 10.62 15.72
CA VAL A 222 -13.76 9.63 16.51
C VAL A 222 -14.73 9.27 17.63
N GLY A 223 -15.66 8.37 17.31
CA GLY A 223 -16.70 7.89 18.20
C GLY A 223 -18.13 8.40 17.98
N SER A 224 -18.48 9.03 16.85
CA SER A 224 -19.91 9.28 16.54
C SER A 224 -20.39 8.91 15.13
N THR A 225 -19.56 8.20 14.35
CA THR A 225 -20.10 6.94 13.83
C THR A 225 -20.43 6.15 15.10
N LEU A 226 -21.71 6.20 15.49
CA LEU A 226 -22.34 5.20 16.36
C LEU A 226 -21.59 3.92 16.10
N ARG A 227 -20.90 3.34 17.11
CA ARG A 227 -20.23 2.04 16.98
C ARG A 227 -21.12 1.25 16.06
N THR A 228 -20.69 1.03 14.82
CA THR A 228 -21.54 0.26 13.92
C THR A 228 -21.75 -1.02 14.69
N THR A 229 -23.00 -1.37 14.96
CA THR A 229 -23.37 -2.59 15.71
C THR A 229 -22.85 -3.86 15.04
N LEU A 230 -22.16 -3.71 13.92
CA LEU A 230 -21.32 -4.68 13.26
C LEU A 230 -20.15 -5.07 14.19
N GLY A 231 -20.15 -6.32 14.64
CA GLY A 231 -18.97 -6.89 15.26
C GLY A 231 -17.76 -6.84 14.32
N ARG A 232 -16.54 -6.88 14.88
CA ARG A 232 -15.26 -6.78 14.14
C ARG A 232 -15.21 -7.63 12.86
N TYR A 233 -15.79 -8.83 12.91
CA TYR A 233 -15.87 -9.75 11.77
C TYR A 233 -16.80 -9.24 10.67
N LYS A 234 -17.97 -8.68 11.02
CA LYS A 234 -18.89 -8.11 10.03
C LYS A 234 -18.26 -6.90 9.32
N PHE A 235 -17.50 -6.08 10.05
CA PHE A 235 -16.76 -4.98 9.45
C PHE A 235 -15.73 -5.46 8.42
N VAL A 236 -14.93 -6.47 8.77
CA VAL A 236 -13.93 -7.04 7.87
C VAL A 236 -14.58 -7.67 6.64
N ALA A 237 -15.61 -8.51 6.83
CA ALA A 237 -16.34 -9.16 5.75
C ALA A 237 -16.94 -8.14 4.76
N LYS A 238 -17.52 -7.06 5.28
CA LYS A 238 -18.07 -5.97 4.47
C LYS A 238 -17.00 -5.32 3.57
N ASN A 239 -15.83 -5.01 4.11
CA ASN A 239 -14.75 -4.38 3.34
C ASN A 239 -14.05 -5.36 2.37
N GLN A 240 -14.03 -6.66 2.70
CA GLN A 240 -13.52 -7.72 1.82
C GLN A 240 -14.52 -8.12 0.71
N CYS A 241 -15.78 -7.65 0.80
CA CYS A 241 -16.90 -8.06 -0.05
C CYS A 241 -17.23 -9.56 0.04
N THR A 242 -17.04 -10.16 1.21
CA THR A 242 -17.29 -11.59 1.47
C THR A 242 -18.48 -11.79 2.41
N LYS A 243 -19.09 -12.98 2.39
CA LYS A 243 -20.16 -13.36 3.31
C LYS A 243 -19.66 -13.44 4.75
N PHE A 244 -18.49 -14.03 4.94
CA PHE A 244 -17.80 -14.16 6.23
C PHE A 244 -16.42 -13.51 6.17
N ALA A 245 -15.91 -13.08 7.32
CA ALA A 245 -14.59 -12.44 7.40
C ALA A 245 -13.48 -13.45 7.07
N VAL A 246 -12.65 -13.13 6.08
CA VAL A 246 -11.50 -13.96 5.70
C VAL A 246 -10.32 -13.50 6.54
N LEU A 247 -10.08 -14.23 7.64
CA LEU A 247 -9.02 -13.95 8.60
C LEU A 247 -8.33 -15.25 9.06
N ALA A 248 -7.25 -15.12 9.84
CA ALA A 248 -6.57 -16.27 10.42
C ALA A 248 -7.40 -16.90 11.55
N VAL A 249 -7.84 -18.16 11.37
CA VAL A 249 -8.51 -19.07 12.33
C VAL A 249 -8.70 -18.48 13.75
N HIS A 250 -9.92 -18.09 14.09
CA HIS A 250 -10.22 -17.34 15.31
C HIS A 250 -11.04 -18.10 16.33
N THR A 251 -11.96 -18.97 15.89
CA THR A 251 -12.76 -19.75 16.83
C THR A 251 -12.08 -21.08 17.16
N MET A 252 -12.31 -21.59 18.39
CA MET A 252 -11.81 -22.92 18.76
C MET A 252 -12.37 -24.02 17.84
N LYS A 253 -13.59 -23.82 17.32
CA LYS A 253 -14.22 -24.69 16.32
C LYS A 253 -13.46 -24.66 14.98
N GLU A 254 -13.22 -23.47 14.42
CA GLU A 254 -12.40 -23.31 13.21
C GLU A 254 -10.99 -23.90 13.39
N LYS A 255 -10.38 -23.72 14.58
CA LYS A 255 -9.05 -24.24 14.88
C LYS A 255 -9.02 -25.76 14.93
N PHE A 256 -10.06 -26.36 15.49
CA PHE A 256 -10.19 -27.81 15.50
C PHE A 256 -10.42 -28.36 14.10
N GLU A 257 -11.28 -27.72 13.30
CA GLU A 257 -11.51 -28.10 11.90
C GLU A 257 -10.26 -27.94 11.04
N PHE A 258 -9.55 -26.81 11.17
CA PHE A 258 -8.26 -26.59 10.52
C PHE A 258 -7.28 -27.70 10.85
N LYS A 259 -7.12 -28.03 12.15
CA LYS A 259 -6.21 -29.08 12.60
C LYS A 259 -6.62 -30.45 12.06
N THR A 260 -7.91 -30.75 12.05
CA THR A 260 -8.46 -32.01 11.52
C THR A 260 -8.17 -32.15 10.03
N ILE A 261 -8.46 -31.14 9.21
CA ILE A 261 -8.21 -31.16 7.76
C ILE A 261 -6.70 -31.24 7.48
N TYR A 262 -5.90 -30.50 8.24
CA TYR A 262 -4.44 -30.51 8.11
C TYR A 262 -3.87 -31.91 8.41
N GLN A 263 -4.29 -32.53 9.52
CA GLN A 263 -3.83 -33.86 9.90
C GLN A 263 -4.29 -34.95 8.93
N ALA A 264 -5.53 -34.87 8.44
CA ALA A 264 -6.10 -35.87 7.54
C ALA A 264 -5.44 -35.90 6.15
N HIS A 265 -4.99 -34.75 5.65
CA HIS A 265 -4.58 -34.63 4.23
C HIS A 265 -3.15 -34.14 4.01
N TYR A 266 -2.48 -33.59 5.03
CA TYR A 266 -1.23 -32.82 4.82
C TYR A 266 -0.09 -33.14 5.79
N ASN A 267 -0.31 -34.02 6.78
CA ASN A 267 0.70 -34.31 7.82
C ASN A 267 1.96 -35.01 7.29
N ASN A 268 1.92 -35.63 6.09
CA ASN A 268 3.03 -36.36 5.47
C ASN A 268 3.44 -35.85 4.07
N THR A 269 2.93 -34.70 3.64
CA THR A 269 3.08 -34.23 2.26
C THR A 269 4.09 -33.07 2.18
N ARG A 270 5.20 -33.25 1.44
CA ARG A 270 6.23 -32.19 1.26
C ARG A 270 5.76 -30.97 0.48
N ARG A 271 4.65 -31.07 -0.27
CA ARG A 271 3.99 -29.96 -0.99
C ARG A 271 2.51 -29.98 -0.72
N ILE A 272 2.03 -28.94 -0.05
CA ILE A 272 0.62 -28.71 0.25
C ILE A 272 0.00 -27.98 -0.93
N ASN A 273 -1.07 -28.53 -1.51
CA ASN A 273 -1.89 -27.78 -2.47
C ASN A 273 -2.83 -26.86 -1.68
N PHE A 274 -2.45 -25.59 -1.57
CA PHE A 274 -3.21 -24.60 -0.81
C PHE A 274 -4.61 -24.33 -1.37
N VAL A 275 -4.82 -24.50 -2.68
CA VAL A 275 -6.14 -24.32 -3.31
C VAL A 275 -7.10 -25.43 -2.88
N ASP A 276 -6.63 -26.69 -2.89
CA ASP A 276 -7.44 -27.82 -2.41
C ASP A 276 -7.75 -27.71 -0.90
N PHE A 277 -6.75 -27.32 -0.10
CA PHE A 277 -6.93 -27.11 1.33
C PHE A 277 -7.98 -26.03 1.63
N THR A 278 -7.84 -24.86 0.98
CA THR A 278 -8.75 -23.73 1.20
C THR A 278 -10.15 -24.06 0.73
N THR A 279 -10.32 -24.74 -0.41
CA THR A 279 -11.65 -25.16 -0.90
C THR A 279 -12.35 -26.09 0.09
N LYS A 280 -11.64 -27.08 0.65
CA LYS A 280 -12.19 -28.01 1.65
C LYS A 280 -12.57 -27.31 2.95
N PHE A 281 -11.72 -26.39 3.43
CA PHE A 281 -11.98 -25.60 4.63
C PHE A 281 -13.19 -24.68 4.41
N ASN A 282 -13.22 -23.94 3.31
CA ASN A 282 -14.28 -22.99 2.98
C ASN A 282 -15.63 -23.67 2.79
N ARG A 283 -15.68 -24.85 2.16
CA ARG A 283 -16.91 -25.64 2.03
C ARG A 283 -17.55 -25.92 3.41
N LYS A 284 -16.75 -26.43 4.35
CA LYS A 284 -17.22 -26.69 5.71
C LYS A 284 -17.55 -25.40 6.46
N ALA A 285 -16.80 -24.33 6.22
CA ALA A 285 -17.06 -23.06 6.86
C ALA A 285 -18.40 -22.46 6.43
N ASN A 286 -18.74 -22.57 5.14
CA ASN A 286 -20.01 -22.10 4.59
C ASN A 286 -21.23 -22.88 5.12
N GLU A 287 -21.05 -24.12 5.59
CA GLU A 287 -22.12 -24.98 6.13
C GLU A 287 -22.34 -24.81 7.65
N ASN A 288 -21.28 -24.47 8.40
CA ASN A 288 -21.26 -24.60 9.86
C ASN A 288 -21.08 -23.28 10.64
N PHE A 289 -20.71 -22.19 9.98
CA PHE A 289 -20.49 -20.86 10.59
C PHE A 289 -21.36 -19.81 9.92
#